data_AF-A0A0E3NKA6-F1
#
_entry.id   AF-A0A0E3NKA6-F1
#
_cell.length_a   1.000
_cell.length_b   1.000
_cell.length_c   1.000
_cell.angle_alpha   90.00
_cell.angle_beta   90.00
_cell.angle_gamma   90.00
#
_symmetry.space_group_name_H-M   'P 1'
#
loop_
_entity.id
_entity.type
_entity.pdbx_description
1 polymer ?
#
loop_
_entity_poly.entity_id
_entity_poly.type
_entity_poly.pdbx_seq_one_letter_code
_entity_poly.pdbx_strand_id
1 'polypeptide(L)' 'MFAEQVKPFIIPGKKYAFAIDLTDDPYYGEKNGDYVVGGKRKASTNRFFSYATCYLIDGNRKFTIGVIPKKRKC' A
#
# COMPACT_ATOMS: atom_id res chain seq x y z
N MET A 1 3.61 0.53 14.89
CA MET A 1 3.97 -0.19 13.65
C MET A 1 2.90 -1.23 13.39
N PHE A 2 2.43 -1.37 12.15
CA PHE A 2 1.29 -2.23 11.76
C PHE A 2 1.31 -3.63 12.40
N ALA A 3 2.49 -4.23 12.55
CA ALA A 3 2.67 -5.54 13.19
C ALA A 3 2.15 -5.64 14.63
N GLU A 4 2.35 -4.61 15.47
CA GLU A 4 1.89 -4.63 16.86
C GLU A 4 0.37 -4.59 16.99
N GLN A 5 -0.31 -3.94 16.03
CA GLN A 5 -1.78 -3.88 16.01
C GLN A 5 -2.40 -5.22 15.60
N VAL A 6 -1.69 -6.02 14.80
CA VAL A 6 -2.21 -7.30 14.28
C VAL A 6 -1.87 -8.48 15.19
N LYS A 7 -0.82 -8.35 16.01
CA LYS A 7 -0.32 -9.40 16.93
C LYS A 7 -1.40 -10.09 17.78
N PRO A 8 -2.39 -9.40 18.37
CA PRO A 8 -3.46 -10.06 19.14
C PRO A 8 -4.36 -11.00 18.31
N PHE A 9 -4.36 -10.86 16.99
CA PHE A 9 -5.18 -11.63 16.06
C PHE A 9 -4.42 -12.79 15.38
N ILE A 10 -3.11 -12.91 15.65
CA ILE A 10 -2.26 -13.98 15.12
C ILE A 10 -2.26 -15.17 16.09
N ILE A 11 -2.81 -16.29 15.63
CA ILE A 11 -2.91 -17.53 16.39
C ILE A 11 -1.82 -18.49 15.91
N PRO A 12 -0.93 -18.98 16.79
CA PRO A 12 0.08 -19.97 16.43
C PRO A 12 -0.55 -21.22 15.78
N GLY A 13 0.02 -21.66 14.65
CA GLY A 13 -0.46 -22.84 13.91
C GLY A 13 -1.65 -22.59 12.99
N LYS A 14 -2.31 -21.42 13.07
CA LYS A 14 -3.36 -21.05 12.12
C LYS A 14 -2.77 -20.60 10.79
N LYS A 15 -3.36 -21.04 9.68
CA LYS A 15 -3.02 -20.58 8.32
C LYS A 15 -3.78 -19.30 8.00
N TYR A 16 -3.12 -18.38 7.31
CA TYR A 16 -3.67 -17.11 6.86
C TYR A 16 -3.41 -16.92 5.37
N ALA A 17 -4.26 -16.15 4.70
CA ALA A 17 -4.02 -15.70 3.34
C ALA A 17 -3.43 -14.29 3.35
N PHE A 18 -2.69 -13.96 2.30
CA PHE A 18 -2.12 -12.63 2.12
C PHE A 18 -2.51 -12.07 0.75
N ALA A 19 -2.68 -10.76 0.68
CA ALA A 19 -2.89 -10.04 -0.57
C ALA A 19 -1.95 -8.83 -0.66
N ILE A 20 -1.53 -8.51 -1.88
CA ILE A 20 -0.75 -7.33 -2.19
C ILE A 20 -1.51 -6.54 -3.24
N ASP A 21 -1.87 -5.30 -2.89
CA ASP A 21 -2.54 -4.38 -3.80
C ASP A 21 -1.61 -3.20 -4.14
N LEU A 22 -1.61 -2.79 -5.41
CA LEU A 22 -0.92 -1.59 -5.86
C LEU A 22 -1.93 -0.44 -5.96
N THR A 23 -1.62 0.67 -5.30
CA THR A 23 -2.47 1.86 -5.29
C THR A 23 -1.74 3.01 -5.96
N ASP A 24 -2.45 3.70 -6.87
CA ASP A 24 -2.05 4.96 -7.47
C ASP A 24 -3.02 6.05 -7.00
N ASP A 25 -2.62 6.80 -5.97
CA ASP A 25 -3.39 7.92 -5.42
C ASP A 25 -3.09 9.22 -6.17
N PRO A 26 -4.09 9.83 -6.85
CA PRO A 26 -3.90 11.06 -7.62
C PRO A 26 -3.31 12.19 -6.78
N TYR A 27 -2.27 12.85 -7.29
CA TYR A 27 -1.61 13.97 -6.65
C TYR A 27 -1.59 15.21 -7.56
N TYR A 28 -1.86 16.38 -6.97
CA TYR A 28 -2.02 17.65 -7.72
C TYR A 28 -0.94 18.69 -7.39
N GLY A 29 -0.06 18.40 -6.43
CA GLY A 29 1.06 19.28 -6.09
C GLY A 29 2.24 19.17 -7.05
N GLU A 30 3.35 19.77 -6.65
CA GLU A 30 4.58 19.83 -7.43
C GLU A 30 5.27 18.47 -7.55
N LYS A 31 5.97 18.23 -8.66
CA LYS A 31 6.72 16.98 -8.88
C LYS A 31 8.06 16.94 -8.10
N ASN A 32 8.10 17.62 -6.96
CA ASN A 32 9.29 17.78 -6.14
C ASN A 32 9.30 16.66 -5.10
N GLY A 33 10.27 15.76 -5.23
CA GLY A 33 10.45 14.62 -4.33
C GLY A 33 10.53 13.28 -5.05
N ASP A 34 11.16 12.33 -4.37
CA ASP A 34 11.45 11.00 -4.90
C ASP A 34 10.22 10.08 -4.98
N TYR A 35 9.10 10.45 -4.35
CA TYR A 35 7.92 9.59 -4.19
C TYR A 35 6.72 10.02 -5.03
N VAL A 36 6.81 11.17 -5.73
CA VAL A 36 5.83 11.56 -6.73
C VAL A 36 6.20 10.90 -8.04
N VAL A 37 5.44 9.88 -8.44
CA VAL A 37 5.68 9.13 -9.67
C VAL A 37 4.73 9.54 -10.79
N GLY A 38 5.19 9.39 -12.02
CA GLY A 38 4.37 9.61 -13.21
C GLY A 38 3.59 8.35 -13.60
N GLY A 39 2.40 8.53 -14.18
CA GLY A 39 1.57 7.43 -14.67
C GLY A 39 0.54 7.88 -15.71
N LYS A 40 -0.31 6.94 -16.15
CA LYS A 40 -1.43 7.23 -17.06
C LYS A 40 -2.42 8.19 -16.39
N ARG A 41 -2.99 9.11 -17.16
CA ARG A 41 -3.93 10.12 -16.63
C ARG A 41 -5.11 9.47 -15.91
N LYS A 42 -5.33 9.87 -14.67
CA LYS A 42 -6.46 9.47 -13.81
C LYS A 42 -6.88 10.69 -13.00
N ALA A 43 -8.17 10.96 -12.92
CA ALA A 43 -8.71 12.13 -12.22
C ALA A 43 -7.98 13.44 -12.60
N SER A 44 -7.78 13.69 -13.91
CA SER A 44 -7.14 14.92 -14.42
C SER A 44 -5.68 15.16 -14.03
N THR A 45 -4.97 14.20 -13.42
CA THR A 45 -3.53 14.26 -13.16
C THR A 45 -2.78 13.05 -13.70
N ASN A 46 -1.49 13.23 -13.96
CA ASN A 46 -0.55 12.17 -14.33
C ASN A 46 0.47 11.89 -13.21
N ARG A 47 0.24 12.44 -12.01
CA ARG A 47 1.14 12.38 -10.86
C ARG A 47 0.45 11.61 -9.73
N PHE A 48 1.21 10.73 -9.09
CA PHE A 48 0.68 9.83 -8.07
C PHE A 48 1.63 9.67 -6.91
N PHE A 49 1.05 9.50 -5.72
CA PHE A 49 1.71 8.70 -4.68
C PHE A 49 1.33 7.25 -4.93
N SER A 50 2.29 6.47 -5.42
CA SER A 50 2.08 5.05 -5.66
C SER A 50 2.68 4.23 -4.55
N TYR A 51 1.98 3.19 -4.10
CA TYR A 51 2.46 2.31 -3.04
C TYR A 51 1.87 0.91 -3.16
N ALA A 52 2.58 -0.06 -2.61
CA ALA A 52 2.08 -1.42 -2.43
C ALA A 52 1.61 -1.59 -0.98
N THR A 53 0.39 -2.10 -0.79
CA THR A 53 -0.14 -2.46 0.53
C THR A 53 -0.20 -3.97 0.67
N CYS A 54 0.29 -4.50 1.78
CA CYS A 54 0.19 -5.91 2.11
C CYS A 54 -0.88 -6.11 3.20
N TYR A 55 -1.79 -7.04 2.94
CA TYR A 55 -2.87 -7.40 3.85
C TYR A 55 -2.72 -8.84 4.33
N LEU A 56 -2.97 -9.07 5.61
CA LEU A 56 -3.30 -10.39 6.14
C LEU A 56 -4.82 -10.55 6.11
N ILE A 57 -5.28 -11.69 5.59
CA ILE A 57 -6.69 -12.01 5.42
C ILE A 57 -7.04 -13.18 6.34
N ASP A 58 -8.04 -12.96 7.18
CA ASP A 58 -8.62 -13.96 8.08
C ASP A 58 -10.15 -13.97 7.94
N GLY A 59 -10.66 -14.90 7.13
CA GLY A 59 -12.07 -14.91 6.72
C GLY A 59 -12.45 -13.60 6.03
N ASN A 60 -13.42 -12.88 6.60
CA ASN A 60 -13.89 -11.59 6.08
C ASN A 60 -13.10 -10.38 6.62
N ARG A 61 -12.07 -10.61 7.44
CA ARG A 61 -11.23 -9.54 8.01
C ARG A 61 -9.97 -9.35 7.17
N LYS A 62 -9.64 -8.09 6.87
CA LYS A 62 -8.37 -7.69 6.24
C LYS A 62 -7.62 -6.77 7.18
N PHE A 63 -6.37 -7.09 7.46
CA PHE A 63 -5.49 -6.29 8.30
C PHE A 63 -4.32 -5.79 7.47
N THR A 64 -4.10 -4.47 7.44
CA THR A 64 -2.90 -3.89 6.82
C THR A 64 -1.69 -4.21 7.69
N ILE A 65 -0.72 -4.94 7.13
CA ILE A 65 0.50 -5.33 7.83
C ILE A 65 1.76 -4.62 7.32
N GLY A 66 1.67 -3.97 6.16
CA GLY A 66 2.78 -3.18 5.63
C GLY A 66 2.35 -2.33 4.44
N VAL A 67 3.06 -1.21 4.26
CA VAL A 67 2.94 -0.32 3.10
C VAL A 67 4.33 0.04 2.65
N ILE A 68 4.61 -0.07 1.35
CA ILE A 68 5.89 0.31 0.75
C ILE A 68 5.63 1.34 -0.36
N PRO A 69 6.17 2.56 -0.24
CA PRO A 69 6.03 3.56 -1.30
C PRO A 69 6.88 3.20 -2.51
N LYS A 70 6.35 3.45 -3.69
CA LYS A 70 7.07 3.34 -4.96
C LYS A 70 7.92 4.60 -5.14
N LYS A 71 9.23 4.42 -5.12
CA LYS A 71 10.16 5.49 -5.45
C LYS A 71 10.21 5.69 -6.97
N ARG A 72 10.38 6.95 -7.39
CA ARG A 72 10.66 7.30 -8.79
C ARG A 72 11.94 6.60 -9.22
N LYS A 73 11.93 5.99 -10.39
CA LYS A 73 13.16 5.47 -11.00
C LYS A 73 14.02 6.67 -11.40
N CYS A 74 15.29 6.68 -10.96
CA CYS A 74 16.31 7.63 -11.40
C CYS A 74 16.58 7.44 -12.89
#